data_AF-A0A847P612-F1
#
_entry.id   AF-A0A847P612-F1
#
_cell.length_a   1.000
_cell.length_b   1.000
_cell.length_c   1.000
_cell.angle_alpha   90.00
_cell.angle_beta   90.00
_cell.angle_gamma   90.00
#
_symmetry.space_group_name_H-M   'P 1'
#
loop_
_entity.id
_entity.type
_entity.pdbx_description
1 polymer ?
#
loop_
_entity_poly.entity_id
_entity_poly.type
_entity_poly.pdbx_seq_one_letter_code
_entity_poly.pdbx_strand_id
1 'polypeptide(L)'
;MSKNLKANLIKYGLTTAISLFVTYSYISNKGFHMGTLADKYKYISDGFAIPGLLLTCSGLLLIISNEGAFDGISWGLRFAIKTLIPFGRHKKQESYGDFVEKRRGQKVKGFGFVFVVGAIDIVICIIFMILFNKVV
;
A
#
# COMPACT_ATOMS: atom_id res chain seq x y z
N MET A 1 20.54 -20.25 8.99
CA MET A 1 19.47 -19.24 8.72
C MET A 1 18.36 -19.90 7.91
N SER A 2 17.12 -19.93 8.42
CA SER A 2 16.02 -20.69 7.78
C SER A 2 15.64 -20.12 6.40
N LYS A 3 15.21 -20.98 5.48
CA LYS A 3 14.86 -20.62 4.09
C LYS A 3 13.77 -19.53 4.04
N ASN A 4 12.82 -19.59 4.98
CA ASN A 4 11.74 -18.60 5.13
C ASN A 4 12.24 -17.24 5.63
N LEU A 5 13.24 -17.22 6.52
CA LEU A 5 13.82 -15.98 7.04
C LEU A 5 14.52 -15.20 5.92
N LYS A 6 15.29 -15.89 5.08
CA LYS A 6 15.95 -15.29 3.91
C LYS A 6 14.94 -14.70 2.92
N ALA A 7 13.88 -15.44 2.61
CA ALA A 7 12.84 -14.99 1.69
C ALA A 7 12.11 -13.73 2.19
N ASN A 8 11.81 -13.67 3.50
CA ASN A 8 11.20 -12.47 4.08
C ASN A 8 12.18 -11.30 4.09
N LEU A 9 13.43 -11.51 4.48
CA LEU A 9 14.45 -10.46 4.47
C LEU A 9 14.63 -9.84 3.08
N ILE A 10 14.62 -10.66 2.03
CA ILE A 10 14.71 -10.19 0.64
C ILE A 10 13.51 -9.31 0.27
N LYS A 11 12.29 -9.68 0.67
CA LYS A 11 11.09 -8.87 0.40
C LYS A 11 11.15 -7.50 1.07
N TYR A 12 11.50 -7.45 2.35
CA TYR A 12 11.67 -6.20 3.08
C TYR A 12 12.79 -5.36 2.44
N GLY A 13 13.97 -5.95 2.20
CA GLY A 13 15.11 -5.25 1.62
C GLY A 13 14.81 -4.69 0.23
N LEU A 14 14.14 -5.44 -0.64
CA LEU A 14 13.78 -4.98 -1.98
C LEU A 14 12.77 -3.83 -1.93
N THR A 15 11.74 -3.91 -1.09
CA THR A 15 10.74 -2.83 -0.97
C THR A 15 11.35 -1.56 -0.39
N THR A 16 12.21 -1.67 0.62
CA THR A 16 12.96 -0.53 1.15
C THR A 16 13.89 0.06 0.10
N ALA A 17 14.59 -0.77 -0.69
CA ALA A 17 15.45 -0.29 -1.77
C ALA A 17 14.67 0.50 -2.84
N ILE A 18 13.48 0.03 -3.21
CA ILE A 18 12.60 0.74 -4.15
C ILE A 18 12.12 2.07 -3.54
N SER A 19 11.69 2.08 -2.28
CA SER A 19 11.28 3.29 -1.57
C SER A 19 12.41 4.34 -1.56
N LEU A 20 13.61 3.93 -1.14
CA LEU A 20 14.79 4.79 -1.12
C LEU A 20 15.16 5.31 -2.51
N PHE A 21 15.02 4.49 -3.55
CA PHE A 21 15.27 4.92 -4.92
C PHE A 21 14.29 6.01 -5.37
N VAL A 22 13.01 5.88 -5.03
CA VAL A 22 11.98 6.91 -5.30
C VAL A 22 12.28 8.20 -4.53
N THR A 23 12.59 8.09 -3.24
CA THR A 23 12.95 9.24 -2.40
C THR A 23 14.20 9.96 -2.94
N TYR A 24 15.25 9.21 -3.27
CA TYR A 24 16.48 9.76 -3.86
C TYR A 24 16.20 10.49 -5.18
N SER A 25 15.36 9.89 -6.04
CA SER A 25 14.97 10.50 -7.31
C SER A 25 14.23 11.81 -7.08
N TYR A 26 13.31 11.88 -6.12
CA TYR A 26 12.61 13.11 -5.77
C TYR A 26 13.57 14.21 -5.28
N ILE A 27 14.44 13.89 -4.32
CA ILE A 27 15.38 14.84 -3.72
C ILE A 27 16.37 15.37 -4.77
N SER A 28 16.86 14.51 -5.65
CA SER A 28 17.80 14.88 -6.71
C SER A 28 17.21 15.91 -7.68
N ASN A 29 15.92 15.82 -7.98
CA ASN A 29 15.22 16.76 -8.87
C ASN A 29 14.92 18.12 -8.22
N LYS A 30 15.00 18.24 -6.88
CA LYS A 30 14.65 19.48 -6.14
C LYS A 30 15.84 20.37 -5.77
N GLY A 31 17.06 20.01 -6.18
CA GLY A 31 18.24 20.85 -5.94
C GLY A 31 18.69 20.88 -4.48
N PHE A 32 18.72 19.71 -3.82
CA PHE A 32 19.08 19.54 -2.39
C PHE A 32 20.35 20.27 -1.95
N HIS A 33 21.32 20.45 -2.85
CA HIS A 33 22.62 21.06 -2.56
C HIS A 33 22.57 22.59 -2.42
N MET A 34 21.59 23.27 -3.00
CA MET A 34 21.52 24.74 -3.04
C MET A 34 20.55 25.35 -2.02
N GLY A 35 19.79 24.52 -1.29
CA GLY A 35 18.77 24.95 -0.34
C GLY A 35 19.28 25.27 1.07
N THR A 36 18.49 26.06 1.80
CA THR A 36 18.69 26.31 3.24
C THR A 36 18.50 25.03 4.07
N LEU A 37 18.84 25.07 5.35
CA LEU A 37 18.66 23.92 6.24
C LEU A 37 17.18 23.52 6.38
N ALA A 38 16.26 24.49 6.33
CA ALA A 38 14.82 24.25 6.26
C ALA A 38 14.42 23.53 4.96
N ASP A 39 14.92 23.99 3.81
CA ASP A 39 14.62 23.34 2.51
C ASP A 39 15.07 21.88 2.48
N LYS A 40 16.22 21.56 3.09
CA LYS A 40 16.72 20.19 3.19
C LYS A 40 15.78 19.28 3.99
N TYR A 41 15.29 19.73 5.13
CA TYR A 41 14.33 18.94 5.93
C TYR A 41 13.00 18.77 5.22
N LYS A 42 12.53 19.81 4.51
CA LYS A 42 11.33 19.70 3.67
C LYS A 42 11.49 18.69 2.55
N TYR A 43 12.59 18.73 1.80
CA TYR A 43 12.82 17.80 0.68
C TYR A 43 12.95 16.35 1.13
N ILE A 44 13.57 16.10 2.29
CA ILE A 44 13.64 14.75 2.86
C ILE A 44 12.24 14.30 3.30
N SER A 45 11.49 15.16 4.00
CA SER A 45 10.12 14.87 4.43
C SER A 45 9.23 14.49 3.24
N ASP A 46 9.13 15.38 2.23
CA ASP A 46 8.33 15.15 1.03
C ASP A 46 8.80 13.91 0.25
N GLY A 47 10.11 13.67 0.21
CA GLY A 47 10.70 12.52 -0.46
C GLY A 47 10.32 11.18 0.16
N PHE A 48 10.18 11.10 1.49
CA PHE A 48 9.68 9.91 2.18
C PHE A 48 8.14 9.83 2.21
N ALA A 49 7.45 10.97 2.12
CA ALA A 49 5.99 11.03 2.07
C ALA A 49 5.43 10.28 0.85
N ILE A 50 6.06 10.43 -0.32
CA ILE A 50 5.59 9.83 -1.58
C ILE A 50 5.54 8.29 -1.48
N PRO A 51 6.67 7.57 -1.28
CA PRO A 51 6.63 6.12 -1.16
C PRO A 51 5.92 5.67 0.13
N GLY A 52 6.04 6.42 1.23
CA GLY A 52 5.38 6.09 2.49
C GLY A 52 3.87 6.04 2.39
N LEU A 53 3.24 7.04 1.77
CA LEU A 53 1.79 7.06 1.53
C LEU A 53 1.37 5.96 0.55
N LEU A 54 2.09 5.79 -0.57
CA LEU A 54 1.75 4.78 -1.57
C LEU A 54 1.81 3.36 -1.00
N LEU A 55 2.88 3.02 -0.28
CA LEU A 55 3.07 1.70 0.31
C LEU A 55 2.08 1.45 1.46
N THR A 56 1.85 2.45 2.32
CA THR A 56 0.88 2.32 3.43
C THR A 56 -0.53 2.13 2.91
N CYS A 57 -0.97 2.96 1.96
CA CYS A 57 -2.30 2.82 1.36
C CYS A 57 -2.46 1.48 0.64
N SER A 58 -1.46 1.05 -0.13
CA SER A 58 -1.49 -0.25 -0.82
C SER A 58 -1.54 -1.40 0.18
N GLY A 59 -0.74 -1.35 1.24
CA GLY A 59 -0.72 -2.35 2.30
C GLY A 59 -2.05 -2.42 3.05
N LEU A 60 -2.63 -1.27 3.38
CA LEU A 60 -3.93 -1.17 4.05
C LEU A 60 -5.05 -1.73 3.16
N LEU A 61 -5.03 -1.40 1.86
CA LEU A 61 -5.98 -1.94 0.88
C LEU A 61 -5.91 -3.47 0.81
N LEU A 62 -4.72 -4.06 0.86
CA LEU A 62 -4.53 -5.51 0.87
C LEU A 62 -5.05 -6.15 2.17
N ILE A 63 -4.87 -5.49 3.32
CA ILE A 63 -5.41 -5.96 4.60
C ILE A 63 -6.94 -5.95 4.56
N ILE A 64 -7.54 -4.80 4.20
CA ILE A 64 -9.00 -4.62 4.09
C ILE A 64 -9.60 -5.59 3.05
N SER A 65 -8.89 -5.83 1.95
CA SER A 65 -9.30 -6.80 0.93
C SER A 65 -9.32 -8.23 1.46
N ASN A 66 -8.32 -8.60 2.26
CA ASN A 66 -8.27 -9.92 2.88
C ASN A 66 -9.32 -10.11 3.99
N GLU A 67 -9.82 -9.03 4.61
CA GLU A 67 -10.92 -9.10 5.58
C GLU A 67 -12.29 -9.31 4.93
N GLY A 68 -12.39 -9.15 3.60
CA GLY A 68 -13.62 -9.39 2.84
C GLY A 68 -14.48 -8.14 2.64
N ALA A 69 -13.98 -6.95 2.97
CA ALA A 69 -14.70 -5.69 2.73
C ALA A 69 -15.05 -5.49 1.24
N PHE A 70 -14.13 -5.85 0.33
CA PHE A 70 -14.38 -5.80 -1.11
C PHE A 70 -15.24 -6.95 -1.63
N ASP A 71 -15.46 -8.02 -0.86
CA ASP A 71 -16.31 -9.14 -1.29
C ASP A 71 -17.79 -8.77 -1.28
N GLY A 72 -18.24 -8.00 -0.27
CA GLY A 72 -19.59 -7.45 -0.23
C GLY A 72 -19.87 -6.49 -1.40
N ILE A 73 -18.94 -5.57 -1.67
CA ILE A 73 -19.04 -4.61 -2.79
C ILE A 73 -19.07 -5.36 -4.14
N SER A 74 -18.16 -6.33 -4.32
CA SER A 74 -18.08 -7.14 -5.55
C SER A 74 -19.36 -7.94 -5.79
N TRP A 75 -19.97 -8.48 -4.74
CA TRP A 75 -21.20 -9.25 -4.84
C TRP A 75 -22.40 -8.35 -5.16
N GLY A 76 -22.53 -7.20 -4.48
CA GLY A 76 -23.56 -6.20 -4.75
C GLY A 76 -23.51 -5.67 -6.19
N LEU A 77 -22.31 -5.39 -6.71
CA LEU A 77 -22.14 -4.94 -8.10
C LEU A 77 -22.51 -6.05 -9.10
N ARG A 78 -22.12 -7.31 -8.84
CA ARG A 78 -22.53 -8.46 -9.67
C ARG A 78 -24.04 -8.67 -9.66
N PHE A 79 -24.70 -8.46 -8.52
CA PHE A 79 -26.15 -8.52 -8.41
C PHE A 79 -26.81 -7.39 -9.22
N ALA A 80 -26.35 -6.15 -9.05
CA ALA A 80 -26.87 -5.00 -9.79
C ALA A 80 -26.73 -5.18 -11.31
N ILE A 81 -25.57 -5.63 -11.79
CA ILE A 81 -25.33 -5.89 -13.23
C ILE A 81 -26.23 -7.03 -13.74
N LYS A 82 -26.42 -8.10 -12.97
CA LYS A 82 -27.32 -9.21 -13.35
C LYS A 82 -28.78 -8.79 -13.42
N THR A 83 -29.23 -7.90 -12.53
CA THR A 83 -30.60 -7.35 -12.54
C THR A 83 -30.82 -6.38 -13.69
N LEU A 84 -29.78 -5.69 -14.16
CA LEU A 84 -29.83 -4.74 -15.27
C LEU A 84 -29.80 -5.39 -16.67
N ILE A 85 -29.39 -6.66 -16.82
CA ILE A 85 -29.30 -7.35 -18.12
C ILE A 85 -30.47 -8.34 -18.30
N PRO A 86 -31.50 -8.01 -19.09
CA PRO A 86 -32.74 -8.81 -19.20
C PRO A 86 -32.58 -10.16 -19.92
N PHE A 87 -31.51 -10.38 -20.69
CA PHE A 87 -31.23 -11.65 -21.40
C PHE A 87 -30.07 -12.46 -20.82
N GLY A 88 -29.61 -12.12 -19.60
CA GLY A 88 -28.51 -12.84 -18.95
C GLY A 88 -28.93 -14.24 -18.53
N ARG A 89 -28.27 -15.27 -19.06
CA ARG A 89 -28.44 -16.67 -18.58
C ARG A 89 -28.33 -16.71 -17.05
N HIS A 90 -29.46 -16.88 -16.37
CA HIS A 90 -29.51 -17.08 -14.92
C HIS A 90 -28.95 -18.47 -14.59
N LYS A 91 -27.62 -18.62 -14.60
CA LYS A 91 -26.99 -19.73 -13.87
C LYS A 91 -27.44 -19.63 -12.40
N LYS A 92 -27.76 -20.78 -11.79
CA LYS A 92 -28.18 -20.96 -10.39
C LYS A 92 -27.63 -19.84 -9.52
N GLN A 93 -28.52 -19.13 -8.80
CA GLN A 93 -28.13 -18.11 -7.83
C GLN A 93 -27.15 -18.75 -6.85
N GLU A 94 -25.85 -18.49 -7.01
CA GLU A 94 -24.85 -18.85 -6.01
C GLU A 94 -25.18 -18.05 -4.75
N SER A 95 -25.34 -18.75 -3.63
CA SER A 95 -25.56 -18.09 -2.35
C SER A 95 -24.35 -17.22 -2.02
N TYR A 96 -24.57 -16.11 -1.30
CA TYR A 96 -23.48 -15.27 -0.81
C TYR A 96 -22.43 -16.10 -0.03
N GLY A 97 -22.88 -17.14 0.68
CA GLY A 97 -22.01 -18.11 1.36
C GLY A 97 -21.02 -18.79 0.42
N ASP A 98 -21.49 -19.35 -0.70
CA ASP A 98 -20.65 -20.04 -1.69
C ASP A 98 -19.65 -19.08 -2.36
N PHE A 99 -20.04 -17.82 -2.54
CA PHE A 99 -19.19 -16.78 -3.12
C PHE A 99 -18.02 -16.40 -2.18
N VAL A 100 -18.32 -16.22 -0.88
CA VAL A 100 -17.33 -15.92 0.14
C VAL A 100 -16.40 -17.11 0.37
N GLU A 101 -16.92 -18.33 0.33
CA GLU A 101 -16.13 -19.55 0.54
C GLU A 101 -15.10 -19.76 -0.58
N LYS A 102 -15.49 -19.53 -1.84
CA LYS A 102 -14.55 -19.55 -2.99
C LYS A 102 -13.45 -18.49 -2.86
N ARG A 103 -13.75 -17.31 -2.32
CA ARG A 103 -12.77 -16.22 -2.13
C ARG A 103 -11.93 -16.34 -0.88
N ARG A 104 -12.42 -17.01 0.18
CA ARG A 104 -11.60 -17.33 1.37
C ARG A 104 -10.35 -18.13 1.02
N GLY A 105 -10.42 -19.00 0.00
CA GLY A 105 -9.27 -19.74 -0.52
C GLY A 105 -8.28 -18.93 -1.36
N GLN A 106 -8.66 -17.74 -1.84
CA GLN A 106 -7.87 -16.88 -2.73
C GLN A 106 -7.23 -15.68 -2.01
N LYS A 107 -7.30 -15.63 -0.68
CA LYS A 107 -6.73 -14.53 0.11
C LYS A 107 -5.23 -14.41 -0.10
N VAL A 108 -4.78 -13.19 -0.35
CA VAL A 108 -3.40 -12.89 -0.69
C VAL A 108 -2.59 -12.79 0.61
N LYS A 109 -1.89 -13.87 0.98
CA LYS A 109 -1.07 -13.93 2.19
C LYS A 109 0.35 -13.41 1.94
N GLY A 110 0.95 -12.82 2.98
CA GLY A 110 2.38 -12.50 2.99
C GLY A 110 2.78 -11.14 2.39
N PHE A 111 1.83 -10.19 2.28
CA PHE A 111 2.09 -8.82 1.82
C PHE A 111 2.12 -7.77 2.95
N GLY A 112 2.01 -8.19 4.21
CA GLY A 112 2.07 -7.28 5.36
C GLY A 112 3.36 -6.46 5.43
N PHE A 113 4.45 -6.95 4.82
CA PHE A 113 5.72 -6.21 4.73
C PHE A 113 5.57 -4.86 4.00
N VAL A 114 4.68 -4.76 3.01
CA VAL A 114 4.44 -3.53 2.24
C VAL A 114 3.89 -2.44 3.16
N PHE A 115 2.93 -2.79 4.02
CA PHE A 115 2.37 -1.89 5.01
C PHE A 115 3.42 -1.46 6.04
N VAL A 116 4.22 -2.39 6.55
CA VAL A 116 5.26 -2.10 7.55
C VAL A 116 6.32 -1.15 7.00
N VAL A 117 6.81 -1.37 5.77
CA VAL A 117 7.79 -0.48 5.14
C VAL A 117 7.20 0.91 4.92
N GLY A 118 5.97 1.00 4.39
CA GLY A 118 5.30 2.28 4.21
C GLY A 118 5.08 3.05 5.52
N ALA A 119 4.70 2.36 6.59
CA ALA A 119 4.49 2.96 7.89
C ALA A 119 5.80 3.54 8.47
N ILE A 120 6.92 2.83 8.28
CA ILE A 120 8.25 3.31 8.68
C ILE A 120 8.62 4.59 7.90
N ASP A 121 8.39 4.61 6.58
CA ASP A 121 8.64 5.79 5.74
C ASP A 121 7.77 7.00 6.17
N ILE A 122 6.51 6.76 6.56
CA ILE A 122 5.65 7.82 7.12
C ILE A 122 6.20 8.34 8.45
N VAL A 123 6.67 7.46 9.34
CA VAL A 123 7.28 7.89 10.61
C VAL A 123 8.51 8.76 10.35
N ILE A 124 9.36 8.36 9.41
CA ILE A 124 10.52 9.16 8.99
C ILE A 124 10.08 10.52 8.46
N CYS A 125 9.09 10.55 7.56
CA CYS A 125 8.48 11.78 7.06
C CYS A 125 8.01 12.71 8.19
N ILE A 126 7.24 12.20 9.15
CA ILE A 126 6.72 13.00 10.27
C ILE A 126 7.86 13.58 11.12
N ILE A 127 8.91 12.80 11.38
CA ILE A 127 10.08 13.28 12.13
C ILE A 127 10.74 14.46 11.40
N PHE A 128 10.99 14.35 10.09
CA PHE A 128 11.59 15.43 9.31
C PHE A 128 10.66 16.64 9.16
N MET A 129 9.35 16.43 9.07
CA MET A 129 8.35 17.49 9.08
C MET A 129 8.36 18.28 10.40
N ILE A 130 8.48 17.60 11.55
CA ILE A 130 8.60 18.26 12.86
C ILE A 130 9.90 19.06 12.94
N LEU A 131 11.02 18.51 12.46
CA LEU A 131 12.30 19.22 12.41
C LEU A 131 12.24 20.46 11.53
N PHE A 132 11.59 20.37 10.37
CA PHE A 132 11.34 21.52 9.50
C PHE A 132 10.61 22.65 10.23
N ASN A 133 9.50 22.33 10.92
CA ASN A 133 8.71 23.30 11.68
C ASN A 133 9.44 23.92 12.89
N LYS A 134 10.56 23.33 13.34
CA LYS A 134 11.38 23.92 14.41
C LYS A 134 12.46 24.88 13.89
N VAL A 135 12.80 24.78 12.60
CA VAL A 135 13.86 25.60 11.98
C VAL A 135 13.30 26.81 11.26
N VAL A 136 12.07 26.71 10.74
CA VAL A 136 11.28 27.82 10.19
C VAL A 136 10.68 28.63 11.34
#